data_AF-A0A8R1TY76-F1
#
_entry.id   AF-A0A8R1TY76-F1
#
_cell.length_a   1.000
_cell.length_b   1.000
_cell.length_c   1.000
_cell.angle_alpha   90.00
_cell.angle_beta   90.00
_cell.angle_gamma   90.00
#
_symmetry.space_group_name_H-M   'P 1'
#
loop_
_entity.id
_entity.type
_entity.pdbx_description
1 polymer ?
#
loop_
_entity_poly.entity_id
_entity_poly.type
_entity_poly.pdbx_seq_one_letter_code
_entity_poly.pdbx_strand_id
1 'polypeptide(L)'
;MPPKPSAKGAKKAAKSHKPRSGDKKRRARRKESYSAYIYRVLKQVHPDTGISSKAMSIMNSFVNDVFERIAAEASRLAHYNKRSTISSREIQTAVRLILPGELAKHAVSEGTKAVTKYTSSKCEGILQNYEGNKPKRARRTNIMPRPCRQGAMPPKPSAKGAKKAAKSHKPRSGDKKRRARRKESYSAYIYRVLKQVHPDTGISSKAMSIMNSFVNDVFERIAAEASRLAHYNKRSTISSREIQTAVRLILPGELAKHAVSEGTKAVTKYTSSNSILVGFSLLATMSGRGKGGKGLGKGGAKRHRKVLRDNIQGITKPAIRRLARRGGVKRISGLIYEETRGVLKVFLENVIRDAVTYCELRIVNTQNGRLSRRWTSSML
;
A
#
# COMPACT_ATOMS: atom_id res chain seq x y z
N MET A 1 -14.23 70.49 -53.23
CA MET A 1 -14.12 70.97 -51.83
C MET A 1 -14.67 69.88 -50.91
N PRO A 2 -13.83 69.10 -50.20
CA PRO A 2 -14.30 68.11 -49.24
C PRO A 2 -14.37 68.67 -47.80
N PRO A 3 -15.09 68.00 -46.89
CA PRO A 3 -15.90 68.65 -45.86
C PRO A 3 -15.22 68.86 -44.49
N LYS A 4 -15.86 69.76 -43.73
CA LYS A 4 -15.49 70.33 -42.41
C LYS A 4 -15.46 69.31 -41.25
N PRO A 5 -14.74 69.63 -40.16
CA PRO A 5 -14.16 68.66 -39.23
C PRO A 5 -14.97 68.39 -37.97
N SER A 6 -14.75 67.17 -37.46
CA SER A 6 -15.31 66.57 -36.25
C SER A 6 -15.02 67.37 -34.98
N ALA A 7 -16.10 67.82 -34.32
CA ALA A 7 -16.09 68.38 -32.99
C ALA A 7 -15.90 67.27 -31.93
N LYS A 8 -14.70 67.20 -31.33
CA LYS A 8 -14.45 66.50 -30.07
C LYS A 8 -13.49 67.34 -29.24
N GLY A 9 -13.97 67.84 -28.10
CA GLY A 9 -13.07 68.37 -27.08
C GLY A 9 -13.68 69.43 -26.20
N ALA A 10 -14.64 69.08 -25.35
CA ALA A 10 -14.95 69.91 -24.20
C ALA A 10 -15.57 69.09 -23.07
N LYS A 11 -14.99 69.24 -21.87
CA LYS A 11 -15.56 69.02 -20.54
C LYS A 11 -15.65 67.54 -20.11
N LYS A 12 -15.19 67.12 -18.92
CA LYS A 12 -14.96 67.83 -17.65
C LYS A 12 -13.97 67.02 -16.80
N ALA A 13 -12.90 67.66 -16.33
CA ALA A 13 -12.07 67.16 -15.25
C ALA A 13 -12.80 67.40 -13.92
N ALA A 14 -13.33 66.35 -13.30
CA ALA A 14 -13.75 66.34 -11.91
C ALA A 14 -13.31 65.01 -11.31
N LYS A 15 -12.01 64.94 -10.94
CA LYS A 15 -11.45 63.84 -10.16
C LYS A 15 -11.92 64.00 -8.71
N SER A 16 -13.10 63.48 -8.39
CA SER A 16 -13.53 63.33 -7.01
C SER A 16 -12.84 62.10 -6.39
N HIS A 17 -12.24 62.34 -5.23
CA HIS A 17 -11.53 61.37 -4.40
C HIS A 17 -12.42 60.16 -4.05
N LYS A 18 -11.93 58.94 -4.30
CA LYS A 18 -12.50 57.71 -3.75
C LYS A 18 -11.49 57.07 -2.78
N PRO A 19 -11.90 56.64 -1.58
CA PRO A 19 -10.99 56.45 -0.46
C PRO A 19 -10.16 55.16 -0.60
N ARG A 20 -8.90 55.25 -0.18
CA ARG A 20 -7.97 54.12 -0.02
C ARG A 20 -8.36 53.33 1.23
N SER A 21 -9.19 52.30 1.10
CA SER A 21 -9.24 51.20 2.09
C SER A 21 -8.60 49.95 1.48
N GLY A 22 -7.58 49.44 2.19
CA GLY A 22 -6.69 48.36 1.77
C GLY A 22 -7.32 46.98 1.87
N ASP A 23 -8.52 46.79 1.33
CA ASP A 23 -9.11 45.47 1.19
C ASP A 23 -8.39 44.72 0.07
N LYS A 24 -7.43 43.89 0.49
CA LYS A 24 -6.78 42.84 -0.29
C LYS A 24 -7.80 42.25 -1.24
N LYS A 25 -7.75 42.70 -2.50
CA LYS A 25 -8.66 42.35 -3.59
C LYS A 25 -8.73 40.83 -3.62
N ARG A 26 -9.73 40.29 -2.91
CA ARG A 26 -9.94 38.87 -2.66
C ARG A 26 -9.98 38.27 -4.03
N ARG A 27 -8.88 37.62 -4.45
CA ARG A 27 -8.63 37.18 -5.83
C ARG A 27 -9.95 36.63 -6.34
N ALA A 28 -10.59 37.39 -7.23
CA ALA A 28 -11.95 37.10 -7.66
C ALA A 28 -11.96 35.62 -8.01
N ARG A 29 -12.80 34.83 -7.31
CA ARG A 29 -12.90 33.38 -7.53
C ARG A 29 -12.92 33.20 -9.04
N ARG A 30 -11.84 32.61 -9.56
CA ARG A 30 -11.63 32.49 -10.99
C ARG A 30 -12.88 31.77 -11.49
N LYS A 31 -13.74 32.44 -12.26
CA LYS A 31 -14.93 31.78 -12.79
C LYS A 31 -14.40 30.65 -13.66
N GLU A 32 -14.56 29.42 -13.18
CA GLU A 32 -14.20 28.21 -13.91
C GLU A 32 -15.21 28.08 -15.05
N SER A 33 -14.91 28.81 -16.12
CA SER A 33 -15.70 28.79 -17.34
C SER A 33 -15.11 27.73 -18.25
N TYR A 34 -15.96 26.84 -18.75
CA TYR A 34 -15.62 25.90 -19.80
C TYR A 34 -15.62 26.53 -21.18
N SER A 35 -15.90 27.84 -21.30
CA SER A 35 -16.01 28.53 -22.59
C SER A 35 -14.82 28.28 -23.53
N ALA A 36 -13.59 28.34 -23.02
CA ALA A 36 -12.39 28.09 -23.82
C ALA A 36 -12.34 26.64 -24.35
N TYR A 37 -12.83 25.67 -23.60
CA TYR A 37 -12.90 24.27 -24.03
C TYR A 37 -14.04 24.06 -25.02
N ILE A 38 -15.20 24.65 -24.75
CA ILE A 38 -16.37 24.59 -25.65
C ILE A 38 -16.01 25.17 -27.03
N TYR A 39 -15.32 26.31 -27.07
CA TYR A 39 -14.84 26.89 -28.33
C TYR A 39 -13.84 26.01 -29.08
N ARG A 40 -12.95 25.30 -28.37
CA ARG A 40 -12.00 24.37 -29.01
C ARG A 40 -12.71 23.20 -29.65
N VAL A 41 -13.71 22.63 -28.98
CA VAL A 41 -14.53 21.54 -29.52
C VAL A 41 -15.37 22.03 -30.70
N LEU A 42 -15.98 23.22 -30.59
CA LEU A 42 -16.77 23.79 -31.68
C LEU A 42 -15.94 23.97 -32.95
N LYS A 43 -14.72 24.52 -32.85
CA LYS A 43 -13.82 24.68 -34.00
C LYS A 43 -13.32 23.37 -34.60
N GLN A 44 -13.30 22.28 -33.84
CA GLN A 44 -12.94 20.95 -34.37
C GLN A 44 -14.06 20.34 -35.22
N VAL A 45 -15.31 20.69 -34.95
CA VAL A 45 -16.48 20.11 -35.64
C VAL A 45 -16.99 21.06 -36.74
N HIS A 46 -17.07 22.36 -36.46
CA HIS A 46 -17.54 23.39 -37.40
C HIS A 46 -16.66 24.65 -37.32
N PRO A 47 -15.66 24.79 -38.21
CA PRO A 47 -14.69 25.89 -38.14
C PRO A 47 -15.32 27.28 -38.38
N ASP A 48 -16.39 27.35 -39.18
CA ASP A 48 -17.03 28.61 -39.58
C ASP A 48 -18.23 28.98 -38.71
N THR A 49 -18.59 28.14 -37.73
CA THR A 49 -19.74 28.40 -36.85
C THR A 49 -19.32 29.17 -35.60
N GLY A 50 -19.96 30.32 -35.39
CA GLY A 50 -19.86 31.11 -34.16
C GLY A 50 -20.95 30.74 -33.16
N ILE A 51 -20.76 31.11 -31.90
CA ILE A 51 -21.75 30.91 -30.84
C ILE A 51 -21.95 32.18 -30.03
N SER A 52 -23.20 32.51 -29.72
CA SER A 52 -23.54 33.72 -28.99
C SER A 52 -23.13 33.65 -27.52
N SER A 53 -22.93 34.81 -26.88
CA SER A 53 -22.60 34.89 -25.44
C SER A 53 -23.68 34.26 -24.55
N LYS A 54 -24.96 34.39 -24.94
CA LYS A 54 -26.11 33.77 -24.26
C LYS A 54 -26.12 32.26 -24.43
N ALA A 55 -25.87 31.74 -25.65
CA ALA A 55 -25.75 30.29 -25.85
C ALA A 55 -24.55 29.72 -25.07
N MET A 56 -23.45 30.47 -24.98
CA MET A 56 -22.27 30.09 -24.21
C MET A 56 -22.56 29.95 -22.71
N SER A 57 -23.34 30.84 -22.12
CA SER A 57 -23.71 30.71 -20.70
C SER A 57 -24.58 29.48 -20.45
N ILE A 58 -25.53 29.19 -21.35
CA ILE A 58 -26.39 27.99 -21.28
C ILE A 58 -25.54 26.72 -21.37
N MET A 59 -24.63 26.63 -22.35
CA MET A 59 -23.73 25.47 -22.48
C MET A 59 -22.81 25.30 -21.27
N ASN A 60 -22.29 26.39 -20.72
CA ASN A 60 -21.46 26.32 -19.53
C ASN A 60 -22.25 25.79 -18.32
N SER A 61 -23.50 26.22 -18.14
CA SER A 61 -24.39 25.67 -17.12
C SER A 61 -24.68 24.19 -17.35
N PHE A 62 -24.90 23.78 -18.60
CA PHE A 62 -25.13 22.37 -18.95
C PHE A 62 -23.92 21.49 -18.60
N VAL A 63 -22.69 21.92 -18.90
CA VAL A 63 -21.48 21.19 -18.52
C VAL A 63 -21.35 21.03 -17.01
N ASN A 64 -21.71 22.07 -16.24
CA ASN A 64 -21.72 21.99 -14.78
C ASN A 64 -22.78 21.03 -14.24
N ASP A 65 -24.00 21.04 -14.78
CA ASP A 65 -25.05 20.09 -14.39
C ASP A 65 -24.62 18.64 -14.65
N VAL A 66 -24.05 18.35 -15.84
CA VAL A 66 -23.52 17.01 -16.14
C VAL A 66 -22.38 16.64 -15.19
N PHE A 67 -21.47 17.57 -14.88
CA PHE A 67 -20.37 17.33 -13.95
C PHE A 67 -20.87 17.02 -12.53
N GLU A 68 -21.83 17.80 -12.03
CA GLU A 68 -22.44 17.58 -10.72
C GLU A 68 -23.18 16.26 -10.65
N ARG A 69 -23.93 15.88 -11.70
CA ARG A 69 -24.59 14.58 -11.79
C ARG A 69 -23.58 13.43 -11.71
N ILE A 70 -22.47 13.52 -12.44
CA ILE A 70 -21.41 12.49 -12.41
C ILE A 70 -20.75 12.43 -11.03
N ALA A 71 -20.46 13.57 -10.41
CA ALA A 71 -19.85 13.63 -9.09
C ALA A 71 -20.76 13.04 -8.00
N ALA A 72 -22.06 13.36 -8.05
CA ALA A 72 -23.06 12.82 -7.14
C ALA A 72 -23.15 11.30 -7.27
N GLU A 73 -23.20 10.76 -8.49
CA GLU A 73 -23.23 9.31 -8.66
C GLU A 73 -21.93 8.62 -8.27
N ALA A 74 -20.78 9.18 -8.64
CA ALA A 74 -19.50 8.62 -8.23
C ALA A 74 -19.36 8.58 -6.68
N SER A 75 -19.90 9.59 -5.99
CA SER A 75 -19.96 9.62 -4.53
C SER A 75 -20.87 8.51 -3.97
N ARG A 76 -22.08 8.35 -4.51
CA ARG A 76 -22.98 7.25 -4.11
C ARG A 76 -22.32 5.87 -4.29
N LEU A 77 -21.68 5.63 -5.43
CA LEU A 77 -20.97 4.39 -5.71
C LEU A 77 -19.78 4.17 -4.76
N ALA A 78 -19.06 5.22 -4.36
CA ALA A 78 -17.98 5.12 -3.38
C ALA A 78 -18.51 4.71 -1.99
N HIS A 79 -19.65 5.28 -1.59
CA HIS A 79 -20.31 4.95 -0.32
C HIS A 79 -20.81 3.51 -0.28
N TYR A 80 -21.38 2.98 -1.37
CA TYR A 80 -21.78 1.56 -1.44
C TYR A 80 -20.59 0.61 -1.21
N ASN A 81 -19.41 0.98 -1.69
CA ASN A 81 -18.18 0.21 -1.50
C ASN A 81 -17.49 0.47 -0.14
N LYS A 82 -18.10 1.24 0.76
CA LYS A 82 -17.52 1.67 2.06
C LYS A 82 -16.17 2.37 1.89
N ARG A 83 -15.97 3.07 0.76
CA ARG A 83 -14.76 3.83 0.48
C ARG A 83 -15.03 5.32 0.66
N SER A 84 -14.19 6.00 1.43
CA SER A 84 -14.24 7.46 1.59
C SER A 84 -13.55 8.21 0.44
N THR A 85 -12.79 7.50 -0.40
CA THR A 85 -12.03 8.08 -1.52
C THR A 85 -12.62 7.60 -2.84
N ILE A 86 -13.04 8.56 -3.68
CA ILE A 86 -13.51 8.30 -5.05
C ILE A 86 -12.31 7.89 -5.92
N SER A 87 -12.38 6.71 -6.54
CA SER A 87 -11.38 6.22 -7.49
C SER A 87 -11.82 6.49 -8.94
N SER A 88 -10.90 6.27 -9.88
CA SER A 88 -11.23 6.28 -11.32
C SER A 88 -12.32 5.26 -11.67
N ARG A 89 -12.47 4.20 -10.86
CA ARG A 89 -13.48 3.15 -11.07
C ARG A 89 -14.91 3.65 -10.82
N GLU A 90 -15.15 4.36 -9.73
CA GLU A 90 -16.48 4.90 -9.43
C GLU A 90 -16.89 5.94 -10.48
N ILE A 91 -15.96 6.79 -10.93
CA ILE A 91 -16.21 7.78 -11.99
C ILE A 91 -16.56 7.08 -13.31
N GLN A 92 -15.80 6.07 -13.73
CA GLN A 92 -16.10 5.34 -14.98
C GLN A 92 -17.46 4.64 -14.93
N THR A 93 -17.84 4.13 -13.75
CA THR A 93 -19.14 3.48 -13.58
C THR A 93 -20.26 4.51 -13.60
N ALA A 94 -20.09 5.65 -12.93
CA ALA A 94 -21.04 6.76 -12.95
C ALA A 94 -21.30 7.30 -14.36
N VAL A 95 -20.24 7.46 -15.18
CA VAL A 95 -20.35 7.90 -16.58
C VAL A 95 -21.19 6.92 -17.41
N ARG A 96 -21.07 5.61 -17.16
CA ARG A 96 -21.87 4.58 -17.84
C ARG A 96 -23.33 4.55 -17.44
N LEU A 97 -23.67 5.12 -16.28
CA LEU A 97 -25.05 5.23 -15.81
C LEU A 97 -25.74 6.50 -16.32
N ILE A 98 -24.99 7.59 -16.46
CA ILE A 98 -25.53 8.91 -16.82
C ILE A 98 -25.60 9.12 -18.34
N LEU A 99 -24.59 8.64 -19.08
CA LEU A 99 -24.52 8.84 -20.52
C LEU A 99 -25.07 7.61 -21.26
N PRO A 100 -25.89 7.82 -22.31
CA PRO A 100 -26.42 6.73 -23.10
C PRO A 100 -25.37 6.14 -24.07
N GLY A 101 -25.39 4.81 -24.21
CA GLY A 101 -24.78 4.08 -25.33
C GLY A 101 -23.32 4.43 -25.65
N GLU A 102 -23.07 4.83 -26.89
CA GLU A 102 -21.73 5.05 -27.45
C GLU A 102 -21.00 6.23 -26.79
N LEU A 103 -21.73 7.25 -26.31
CA LEU A 103 -21.12 8.40 -25.64
C LEU A 103 -20.41 7.97 -24.35
N ALA A 104 -21.01 7.06 -23.57
CA ALA A 104 -20.38 6.53 -22.37
C ALA A 104 -19.10 5.75 -22.68
N LYS A 105 -19.10 4.95 -23.75
CA LYS A 105 -17.94 4.17 -24.17
C LYS A 105 -16.78 5.09 -24.56
N HIS A 106 -17.06 6.12 -25.36
CA HIS A 106 -16.04 7.08 -25.78
C HIS A 106 -15.51 7.88 -24.59
N ALA A 107 -16.39 8.37 -23.71
CA ALA A 107 -16.01 9.11 -22.50
C ALA A 107 -15.11 8.30 -21.56
N VAL A 108 -15.42 7.02 -21.34
CA VAL A 108 -14.59 6.13 -20.51
C VAL A 108 -13.24 5.84 -21.16
N SER A 109 -13.21 5.70 -22.49
CA SER A 109 -11.96 5.52 -23.25
C SER A 109 -11.03 6.74 -23.11
N GLU A 110 -11.56 7.94 -23.33
CA GLU A 110 -10.81 9.19 -23.18
C GLU A 110 -10.33 9.42 -21.73
N GLY A 111 -11.19 9.12 -20.74
CA GLY A 111 -10.81 9.18 -19.33
C GLY A 111 -9.67 8.21 -18.99
N THR A 112 -9.67 7.00 -19.55
CA THR A 112 -8.63 6.00 -19.32
C THR A 112 -7.29 6.40 -19.95
N LYS A 113 -7.32 7.00 -21.15
CA LYS A 113 -6.13 7.57 -21.79
C LYS A 113 -5.51 8.66 -20.93
N ALA A 114 -6.32 9.56 -20.37
CA ALA A 114 -5.85 10.62 -19.48
C ALA A 114 -5.21 10.07 -18.20
N VAL A 115 -5.82 9.07 -17.55
CA VAL A 115 -5.25 8.40 -16.36
C VAL A 115 -3.93 7.71 -16.70
N THR A 116 -3.82 7.09 -17.88
CA THR A 116 -2.58 6.46 -18.35
C THR A 116 -1.49 7.51 -18.56
N LYS A 117 -1.80 8.65 -19.21
CA LYS A 117 -0.84 9.74 -19.40
C LYS A 117 -0.36 10.33 -18.06
N TYR A 118 -1.27 10.52 -17.10
CA TYR A 118 -0.92 11.01 -15.77
C TYR A 118 -0.05 10.03 -14.99
N THR A 119 -0.35 8.73 -15.06
CA THR A 119 0.44 7.71 -14.37
C THR A 119 1.84 7.57 -14.96
N SER A 120 1.98 7.71 -16.29
CA SER A 120 3.28 7.79 -16.97
C SER A 120 4.08 9.02 -16.51
N SER A 121 3.50 10.22 -16.54
CA SER A 121 4.21 11.45 -16.15
C SER A 121 4.57 11.50 -14.66
N LYS A 122 3.73 10.93 -13.79
CA LYS A 122 4.05 10.77 -12.36
C LYS A 122 5.26 9.85 -12.15
N CYS A 123 5.38 8.77 -12.93
CA CYS A 123 6.53 7.88 -12.87
C CYS A 123 7.79 8.54 -13.41
N GLU A 124 7.69 9.26 -14.53
CA GLU A 124 8.81 10.03 -15.11
C GLU A 124 9.29 11.14 -14.16
N GLY A 125 8.39 11.86 -13.51
CA GLY A 125 8.76 12.89 -12.53
C GLY A 125 9.48 12.33 -11.30
N ILE A 126 9.15 11.10 -10.88
CA ILE A 126 9.90 10.42 -9.82
C ILE A 126 11.29 10.01 -10.32
N LEU A 127 11.41 9.56 -11.58
CA LEU A 127 12.69 9.20 -12.21
C LEU A 127 13.60 10.42 -12.41
N GLN A 128 13.07 11.56 -12.87
CA GLN A 128 13.87 12.78 -13.04
C GLN A 128 14.40 13.33 -11.71
N ASN A 129 13.62 13.22 -10.63
CA ASN A 129 14.10 13.56 -9.29
C ASN A 129 15.23 12.64 -8.80
N TYR A 130 15.38 11.45 -9.38
CA TYR A 130 16.53 10.57 -9.11
C TYR A 130 17.72 10.82 -10.04
N GLU A 131 17.50 11.34 -11.25
CA GLU A 131 18.60 11.64 -12.18
C GLU A 131 19.26 13.01 -11.96
N GLY A 132 18.59 13.95 -11.27
CA GLY A 132 19.15 15.27 -10.94
C GLY A 132 20.38 15.26 -10.03
N ASN A 133 20.83 14.10 -9.53
CA ASN A 133 22.01 13.99 -8.68
C ASN A 133 23.04 12.95 -9.17
N LYS A 134 23.21 12.84 -10.50
CA LYS A 134 24.44 12.24 -11.05
C LYS A 134 25.42 13.36 -11.42
N PRO A 135 26.65 13.35 -10.88
CA PRO A 135 27.65 14.33 -11.27
C PRO A 135 27.91 14.20 -12.76
N LYS A 136 27.86 15.33 -13.47
CA LYS A 136 28.12 15.47 -14.90
C LYS A 136 29.44 14.77 -15.22
N ARG A 137 29.37 13.53 -15.71
CA ARG A 137 30.54 12.78 -16.15
C ARG A 137 31.02 13.48 -17.41
N ALA A 138 32.21 14.08 -17.30
CA ALA A 138 32.86 14.85 -18.36
C ALA A 138 32.79 14.07 -19.68
N ARG A 139 32.37 14.79 -20.73
CA ARG A 139 32.33 14.35 -22.12
C ARG A 139 33.72 13.83 -22.49
N ARG A 140 33.88 12.51 -22.56
CA ARG A 140 35.05 11.88 -23.17
C ARG A 140 34.77 11.83 -24.66
N THR A 141 35.40 12.75 -25.37
CA THR A 141 35.31 12.93 -26.82
C THR A 141 35.96 11.77 -27.56
N ASN A 142 35.33 11.43 -28.68
CA ASN A 142 35.84 10.81 -29.89
C ASN A 142 36.82 9.63 -29.77
N ILE A 143 36.25 8.42 -29.85
CA ILE A 143 36.84 7.38 -30.69
C ILE A 143 35.72 6.90 -31.62
N MET A 144 35.86 7.24 -32.90
CA MET A 144 34.94 6.87 -33.96
C MET A 144 34.88 5.34 -34.13
N PRO A 145 33.72 4.77 -34.45
CA PRO A 145 33.52 3.33 -34.50
C PRO A 145 34.12 2.74 -35.79
N ARG A 146 35.06 1.79 -35.64
CA ARG A 146 35.46 0.91 -36.75
C ARG A 146 34.36 -0.12 -37.03
N PRO A 147 34.09 -0.47 -38.30
CA PRO A 147 32.91 -1.24 -38.69
C PRO A 147 33.00 -2.72 -38.27
N CYS A 148 31.85 -3.25 -37.86
CA CYS A 148 31.64 -4.64 -37.48
C CYS A 148 32.00 -5.61 -38.61
N ARG A 149 33.10 -6.35 -38.46
CA ARG A 149 33.33 -7.58 -39.24
C ARG A 149 32.58 -8.72 -38.55
N GLN A 150 31.67 -9.32 -39.31
CA GLN A 150 30.85 -10.47 -38.97
C GLN A 150 31.72 -11.73 -38.85
N GLY A 151 31.42 -12.60 -37.88
CA GLY A 151 31.86 -13.99 -37.93
C GLY A 151 32.32 -14.58 -36.59
N ALA A 152 31.66 -15.67 -36.21
CA ALA A 152 32.02 -16.69 -35.22
C ALA A 152 31.65 -16.45 -33.74
N MET A 153 30.70 -17.30 -33.32
CA MET A 153 30.16 -17.53 -31.98
C MET A 153 31.19 -18.07 -30.96
N PRO A 154 30.87 -18.01 -29.65
CA PRO A 154 31.86 -17.92 -28.57
C PRO A 154 32.18 -19.26 -27.91
N PRO A 155 33.42 -19.46 -27.42
CA PRO A 155 33.71 -20.52 -26.46
C PRO A 155 33.42 -20.08 -25.01
N LYS A 156 33.01 -21.08 -24.24
CA LYS A 156 32.59 -21.10 -22.83
C LYS A 156 33.76 -20.84 -21.83
N PRO A 157 33.46 -20.65 -20.52
CA PRO A 157 34.12 -19.68 -19.66
C PRO A 157 35.21 -20.27 -18.74
N SER A 158 36.20 -19.46 -18.37
CA SER A 158 37.13 -19.77 -17.29
C SER A 158 37.70 -18.54 -16.58
N ALA A 159 37.75 -18.65 -15.25
CA ALA A 159 38.56 -17.91 -14.27
C ALA A 159 38.22 -16.42 -14.01
N LYS A 160 37.62 -16.06 -12.86
CA LYS A 160 38.24 -15.86 -11.52
C LYS A 160 39.43 -14.88 -11.50
N GLY A 161 39.26 -13.75 -10.81
CA GLY A 161 40.34 -12.84 -10.39
C GLY A 161 39.84 -11.39 -10.25
N ALA A 162 39.14 -11.06 -9.17
CA ALA A 162 39.68 -10.28 -8.06
C ALA A 162 40.04 -8.81 -8.41
N LYS A 163 39.21 -7.86 -7.97
CA LYS A 163 39.65 -6.54 -7.50
C LYS A 163 38.63 -5.93 -6.53
N LYS A 164 39.04 -5.87 -5.26
CA LYS A 164 38.45 -5.10 -4.15
C LYS A 164 38.86 -3.63 -4.27
N ALA A 165 38.22 -2.82 -3.43
CA ALA A 165 38.45 -1.39 -3.10
C ALA A 165 37.65 -0.41 -3.97
N ALA A 166 36.93 0.58 -3.44
CA ALA A 166 36.97 1.20 -2.11
C ALA A 166 35.55 1.60 -1.67
N LYS A 167 35.19 1.25 -0.43
CA LYS A 167 33.98 1.77 0.24
C LYS A 167 34.30 3.16 0.78
N SER A 168 33.85 4.20 0.08
CA SER A 168 33.86 5.56 0.60
C SER A 168 32.73 5.74 1.62
N HIS A 169 33.13 6.10 2.84
CA HIS A 169 32.24 6.59 3.88
C HIS A 169 31.74 7.99 3.49
N LYS A 170 30.43 8.20 3.41
CA LYS A 170 29.81 9.55 3.46
C LYS A 170 28.76 9.59 4.57
N PRO A 171 28.65 10.72 5.30
CA PRO A 171 28.12 10.76 6.65
C PRO A 171 26.59 10.82 6.68
N ARG A 172 26.04 10.32 7.79
CA ARG A 172 24.63 10.32 8.17
C ARG A 172 24.13 11.77 8.35
N SER A 173 23.34 12.27 7.40
CA SER A 173 22.42 13.38 7.65
C SER A 173 21.00 12.82 7.71
N GLY A 174 20.36 13.02 8.86
CA GLY A 174 19.11 12.41 9.24
C GLY A 174 17.92 13.16 8.70
N ASP A 175 17.40 12.73 7.54
CA ASP A 175 15.99 12.89 7.23
C ASP A 175 15.37 11.51 7.19
N LYS A 176 14.53 11.23 8.21
CA LYS A 176 13.66 10.05 8.28
C LYS A 176 12.60 10.17 7.19
N LYS A 177 13.03 10.07 5.93
CA LYS A 177 12.19 9.93 4.76
C LYS A 177 11.39 8.66 4.99
N ARG A 178 10.16 8.85 5.50
CA ARG A 178 9.13 7.86 5.78
C ARG A 178 9.33 6.71 4.81
N ARG A 179 9.89 5.59 5.29
CA ARG A 179 10.26 4.44 4.46
C ARG A 179 9.07 4.18 3.58
N ALA A 180 9.18 4.53 2.30
CA ALA A 180 8.10 4.38 1.34
C ALA A 180 7.66 2.93 1.50
N ARG A 181 6.38 2.74 1.87
CA ARG A 181 5.77 1.43 2.11
C ARG A 181 6.36 0.51 1.06
N ARG A 182 7.21 -0.45 1.46
CA ARG A 182 7.87 -1.34 0.50
C ARG A 182 6.72 -1.88 -0.34
N LYS A 183 6.71 -1.55 -1.64
CA LYS A 183 5.75 -2.17 -2.55
C LYS A 183 6.10 -3.65 -2.49
N GLU A 184 5.32 -4.41 -1.74
CA GLU A 184 5.36 -5.86 -1.70
C GLU A 184 4.90 -6.33 -3.08
N SER A 185 5.84 -6.31 -4.02
CA SER A 185 5.59 -6.75 -5.37
C SER A 185 6.00 -8.20 -5.48
N TYR A 186 5.13 -8.99 -6.08
CA TYR A 186 5.41 -10.37 -6.45
C TYR A 186 6.30 -10.49 -7.69
N SER A 187 6.74 -9.37 -8.28
CA SER A 187 7.55 -9.35 -9.50
C SER A 187 8.76 -10.28 -9.45
N ALA A 188 9.50 -10.29 -8.34
CA ALA A 188 10.65 -11.17 -8.18
C ALA A 188 10.26 -12.66 -8.20
N TYR A 189 9.09 -13.03 -7.66
CA TYR A 189 8.59 -14.40 -7.68
C TYR A 189 8.04 -14.76 -9.06
N ILE A 190 7.30 -13.85 -9.68
CA ILE A 190 6.76 -14.03 -11.04
C ILE A 190 7.90 -14.27 -12.03
N TYR A 191 9.00 -13.51 -11.94
CA TYR A 191 10.17 -13.74 -12.79
C TYR A 191 10.87 -15.08 -12.55
N ARG A 192 10.90 -15.57 -11.30
CA ARG A 192 11.48 -16.89 -11.01
C ARG A 192 10.65 -18.02 -11.65
N VAL A 193 9.33 -17.93 -11.56
CA VAL A 193 8.42 -18.89 -12.21
C VAL A 193 8.53 -18.78 -13.73
N LEU A 194 8.55 -17.56 -14.29
CA LEU A 194 8.71 -17.36 -15.72
C LEU A 194 10.00 -18.00 -16.25
N LYS A 195 11.13 -17.82 -15.55
CA LYS A 195 12.40 -18.44 -15.96
C LYS A 195 12.45 -19.96 -15.79
N GLN A 196 11.60 -20.55 -14.94
CA GLN A 196 11.46 -22.00 -14.83
C GLN A 196 10.68 -22.58 -16.00
N VAL A 197 9.70 -21.85 -16.55
CA VAL A 197 8.85 -22.32 -17.65
C VAL A 197 9.40 -21.93 -19.01
N HIS A 198 9.87 -20.69 -19.18
CA HIS A 198 10.43 -20.15 -20.43
C HIS A 198 11.68 -19.28 -20.15
N PRO A 199 12.91 -19.81 -20.31
CA PRO A 199 14.15 -19.09 -19.99
C PRO A 199 14.42 -17.90 -20.92
N ASP A 200 13.94 -17.93 -22.16
CA ASP A 200 14.22 -16.90 -23.17
C ASP A 200 13.10 -15.84 -23.29
N THR A 201 11.98 -16.05 -22.60
CA THR A 201 10.85 -15.12 -22.63
C THR A 201 11.00 -14.02 -21.59
N GLY A 202 10.82 -12.77 -22.04
CA GLY A 202 10.70 -11.59 -21.20
C GLY A 202 9.24 -11.15 -21.03
N ILE A 203 8.97 -10.33 -20.02
CA ILE A 203 7.63 -9.79 -19.78
C ILE A 203 7.69 -8.27 -19.63
N SER A 204 6.72 -7.58 -20.24
CA SER A 204 6.66 -6.11 -20.22
C SER A 204 6.31 -5.57 -18.83
N SER A 205 6.68 -4.33 -18.53
CA SER A 205 6.35 -3.65 -17.27
C SER A 205 4.84 -3.50 -17.04
N LYS A 206 4.08 -3.30 -18.12
CA LYS A 206 2.62 -3.27 -18.10
C LYS A 206 2.04 -4.63 -17.74
N ALA A 207 2.48 -5.70 -18.39
CA ALA A 207 2.06 -7.06 -18.07
C ALA A 207 2.43 -7.45 -16.63
N MET A 208 3.60 -7.04 -16.14
CA MET A 208 4.01 -7.24 -14.75
C MET A 208 3.07 -6.59 -13.75
N SER A 209 2.57 -5.39 -14.04
CA SER A 209 1.61 -4.68 -13.19
C SER A 209 0.25 -5.39 -13.14
N ILE A 210 -0.18 -5.97 -14.27
CA ILE A 210 -1.41 -6.76 -14.37
C ILE A 210 -1.27 -8.06 -13.57
N MET A 211 -0.19 -8.81 -13.78
CA MET A 211 0.07 -10.06 -13.04
C MET A 211 0.20 -9.82 -11.53
N ASN A 212 0.89 -8.76 -11.12
CA ASN A 212 1.00 -8.42 -9.70
C ASN A 212 -0.37 -8.09 -9.11
N SER A 213 -1.24 -7.38 -9.83
CA SER A 213 -2.60 -7.12 -9.39
C SER A 213 -3.43 -8.40 -9.32
N PHE A 214 -3.27 -9.32 -10.28
CA PHE A 214 -3.94 -10.63 -10.27
C PHE A 214 -3.56 -11.47 -9.05
N VAL A 215 -2.26 -11.57 -8.72
CA VAL A 215 -1.80 -12.30 -7.53
C VAL A 215 -2.38 -11.69 -6.24
N ASN A 216 -2.47 -10.35 -6.17
CA ASN A 216 -3.10 -9.69 -5.02
C ASN A 216 -4.61 -9.96 -4.95
N ASP A 217 -5.32 -9.96 -6.08
CA ASP A 217 -6.77 -10.29 -6.10
C ASP A 217 -7.00 -11.72 -5.59
N VAL A 218 -6.21 -12.69 -6.07
CA VAL A 218 -6.29 -14.08 -5.60
C VAL A 218 -5.95 -14.19 -4.11
N PHE A 219 -4.90 -13.51 -3.65
CA PHE A 219 -4.52 -13.50 -2.23
C PHE A 219 -5.63 -12.92 -1.34
N GLU A 220 -6.19 -11.77 -1.71
CA GLU A 220 -7.28 -11.12 -0.97
C GLU A 220 -8.54 -11.99 -0.97
N ARG A 221 -8.87 -12.65 -2.09
CA ARG A 221 -9.97 -13.63 -2.12
C ARG A 221 -9.74 -14.76 -1.13
N ILE A 222 -8.55 -15.37 -1.10
CA ILE A 222 -8.21 -16.45 -0.16
C ILE A 222 -8.27 -15.95 1.29
N ALA A 223 -7.72 -14.78 1.57
CA ALA A 223 -7.74 -14.20 2.92
C ALA A 223 -9.16 -13.90 3.40
N ALA A 224 -10.03 -13.38 2.52
CA ALA A 224 -11.41 -13.08 2.84
C ALA A 224 -12.23 -14.35 3.09
N GLU A 225 -12.06 -15.40 2.29
CA GLU A 225 -12.70 -16.70 2.53
C GLU A 225 -12.18 -17.36 3.81
N ALA A 226 -10.86 -17.37 4.03
CA ALA A 226 -10.27 -17.94 5.24
C ALA A 226 -10.72 -17.21 6.51
N SER A 227 -10.86 -15.87 6.44
CA SER A 227 -11.40 -15.06 7.52
C SER A 227 -12.86 -15.42 7.82
N ARG A 228 -13.70 -15.53 6.78
CA ARG A 228 -15.10 -15.98 6.94
C ARG A 228 -15.18 -17.36 7.60
N LEU A 229 -14.37 -18.32 7.14
CA LEU A 229 -14.29 -19.67 7.73
C LEU A 229 -13.83 -19.65 9.21
N ALA A 230 -12.89 -18.79 9.58
CA ALA A 230 -12.47 -18.63 10.97
C ALA A 230 -13.60 -18.08 11.85
N HIS A 231 -14.36 -17.11 11.32
CA HIS A 231 -15.51 -16.53 12.01
C HIS A 231 -16.66 -17.53 12.21
N TYR A 232 -16.94 -18.41 11.24
CA TYR A 232 -17.94 -19.49 11.43
C TYR A 232 -17.57 -20.43 12.59
N ASN A 233 -16.28 -20.71 12.75
CA ASN A 233 -15.77 -21.53 13.86
C ASN A 233 -15.65 -20.76 15.20
N LYS A 234 -16.10 -19.49 15.26
CA LYS A 234 -15.93 -18.59 16.43
C LYS A 234 -14.47 -18.45 16.88
N ARG A 235 -13.51 -18.63 15.95
CA ARG A 235 -12.08 -18.47 16.21
C ARG A 235 -11.63 -17.11 15.66
N SER A 236 -10.93 -16.34 16.50
CA SER A 236 -10.29 -15.08 16.09
C SER A 236 -8.96 -15.30 15.36
N THR A 237 -8.42 -16.52 15.41
CA THR A 237 -7.13 -16.88 14.82
C THR A 237 -7.35 -17.77 13.60
N ILE A 238 -6.83 -17.34 12.44
CA ILE A 238 -6.85 -18.12 11.19
C ILE A 238 -5.77 -19.21 11.30
N SER A 239 -6.17 -20.49 11.21
CA SER A 239 -5.26 -21.62 11.18
C SER A 239 -4.93 -22.03 9.73
N SER A 240 -3.98 -22.95 9.56
CA SER A 240 -3.69 -23.56 8.26
C SER A 240 -4.92 -24.28 7.69
N ARG A 241 -5.84 -24.75 8.55
CA ARG A 241 -7.07 -25.43 8.13
C ARG A 241 -8.02 -24.51 7.36
N GLU A 242 -8.30 -23.30 7.88
CA GLU A 242 -9.18 -22.35 7.19
C GLU A 242 -8.59 -21.90 5.85
N ILE A 243 -7.27 -21.73 5.76
CA ILE A 243 -6.59 -21.37 4.51
C ILE A 243 -6.68 -22.52 3.49
N GLN A 244 -6.44 -23.77 3.91
CA GLN A 244 -6.55 -24.92 3.00
C GLN A 244 -7.97 -25.11 2.47
N THR A 245 -8.98 -24.95 3.33
CA THR A 245 -10.38 -24.99 2.90
C THR A 245 -10.70 -23.84 1.95
N ALA A 246 -10.24 -22.61 2.24
CA ALA A 246 -10.43 -21.46 1.35
C ALA A 246 -9.80 -21.67 -0.04
N VAL A 247 -8.60 -22.25 -0.11
CA VAL A 247 -7.93 -22.58 -1.37
C VAL A 247 -8.75 -23.57 -2.21
N ARG A 248 -9.38 -24.57 -1.57
CA ARG A 248 -10.26 -25.55 -2.24
C ARG A 248 -11.57 -24.95 -2.75
N LEU A 249 -12.01 -23.83 -2.19
CA LEU A 249 -13.21 -23.11 -2.65
C LEU A 249 -12.91 -22.17 -3.82
N ILE A 250 -11.72 -21.58 -3.85
CA ILE A 250 -11.36 -20.55 -4.85
C ILE A 250 -10.72 -21.16 -6.11
N LEU A 251 -9.90 -22.20 -5.95
CA LEU A 251 -9.19 -22.82 -7.07
C LEU A 251 -9.93 -24.06 -7.56
N PRO A 252 -10.10 -24.23 -8.89
CA PRO A 252 -10.74 -25.40 -9.45
C PRO A 252 -9.80 -26.62 -9.45
N GLY A 253 -10.37 -27.80 -9.17
CA GLY A 253 -9.80 -29.12 -9.49
C GLY A 253 -8.36 -29.37 -9.00
N GLU A 254 -7.51 -29.82 -9.92
CA GLU A 254 -6.12 -30.25 -9.64
C GLU A 254 -5.24 -29.14 -9.08
N LEU A 255 -5.49 -27.88 -9.46
CA LEU A 255 -4.73 -26.74 -8.95
C LEU A 255 -4.90 -26.60 -7.43
N ALA A 256 -6.10 -26.81 -6.89
CA ALA A 256 -6.33 -26.77 -5.45
C ALA A 256 -5.57 -27.89 -4.72
N LYS A 257 -5.54 -29.10 -5.30
CA LYS A 257 -4.82 -30.24 -4.72
C LYS A 257 -3.32 -29.97 -4.63
N HIS A 258 -2.72 -29.49 -5.73
CA HIS A 258 -1.31 -29.12 -5.75
C HIS A 258 -1.02 -27.96 -4.79
N ALA A 259 -1.85 -26.92 -4.76
CA ALA A 259 -1.67 -25.78 -3.87
C ALA A 259 -1.74 -26.19 -2.38
N VAL A 260 -2.67 -27.07 -2.00
CA VAL A 260 -2.77 -27.58 -0.62
C VAL A 260 -1.57 -28.48 -0.28
N SER A 261 -1.10 -29.30 -1.22
CA SER A 261 0.10 -30.12 -1.04
C SER A 261 1.35 -29.27 -0.81
N GLU A 262 1.59 -28.25 -1.65
CA GLU A 262 2.70 -27.31 -1.49
C GLU A 262 2.59 -26.50 -0.20
N GLY A 263 1.38 -26.06 0.17
CA GLY A 263 1.12 -25.39 1.44
C GLY A 263 1.45 -26.27 2.65
N THR A 264 1.08 -27.55 2.60
CA THR A 264 1.35 -28.51 3.68
C THR A 264 2.84 -28.78 3.81
N LYS A 265 3.56 -28.97 2.70
CA LYS A 265 5.03 -29.10 2.69
C LYS A 265 5.71 -27.89 3.35
N ALA A 266 5.24 -26.68 3.05
CA ALA A 266 5.76 -25.47 3.66
C ALA A 266 5.51 -25.40 5.18
N VAL A 267 4.31 -25.81 5.63
CA VAL A 267 3.97 -25.91 7.06
C VAL A 267 4.85 -26.95 7.75
N THR A 268 5.03 -28.14 7.16
CA THR A 268 5.90 -29.19 7.71
C THR A 268 7.35 -28.73 7.80
N LYS A 269 7.89 -28.06 6.77
CA LYS A 269 9.25 -27.50 6.83
C LYS A 269 9.41 -26.48 7.96
N TYR A 270 8.38 -25.67 8.19
CA TYR A 270 8.36 -24.71 9.29
C TYR A 270 8.26 -25.40 10.66
N THR A 271 7.41 -26.42 10.80
CA THR A 271 7.28 -27.19 12.04
C THR A 271 8.53 -28.00 12.32
N SER A 272 9.18 -28.63 11.32
CA SER A 272 10.47 -29.33 11.47
C SER A 272 11.61 -28.39 11.86
N SER A 273 11.66 -27.20 11.27
CA SER A 273 12.62 -26.16 11.68
C SER A 273 12.39 -25.72 13.13
N ASN A 274 11.13 -25.74 13.58
CA ASN A 274 10.75 -25.47 14.95
C ASN A 274 10.95 -26.67 15.89
N SER A 275 10.83 -27.92 15.40
CA SER A 275 10.98 -29.15 16.19
C SER A 275 12.43 -29.42 16.52
N ILE A 276 13.37 -29.15 15.61
CA ILE A 276 14.81 -29.13 15.93
C ILE A 276 15.10 -28.06 17.01
N LEU A 277 14.29 -27.00 17.10
CA LEU A 277 14.44 -25.97 18.12
C LEU A 277 13.76 -26.33 19.47
N VAL A 278 12.80 -27.27 19.51
CA VAL A 278 12.23 -27.78 20.78
C VAL A 278 12.86 -29.11 21.25
N GLY A 279 13.40 -29.91 20.34
CA GLY A 279 14.00 -31.23 20.64
C GLY A 279 15.45 -31.19 21.12
N PHE A 280 16.14 -30.04 20.99
CA PHE A 280 17.54 -29.91 21.43
C PHE A 280 17.71 -29.89 22.97
N SER A 281 16.65 -30.14 23.74
CA SER A 281 16.71 -30.23 25.21
C SER A 281 16.46 -31.62 25.79
N LEU A 282 16.24 -32.67 24.98
CA LEU A 282 16.02 -34.03 25.54
C LEU A 282 16.85 -35.16 24.93
N LEU A 283 17.67 -34.91 23.91
CA LEU A 283 18.56 -35.95 23.35
C LEU A 283 20.03 -35.64 23.61
N ALA A 284 20.38 -35.44 24.89
CA ALA A 284 21.77 -35.31 25.35
C ALA A 284 22.23 -36.50 26.22
N THR A 285 21.48 -37.60 26.23
CA THR A 285 21.83 -38.84 26.93
C THR A 285 21.58 -40.07 26.05
N MET A 286 22.17 -40.12 24.86
CA MET A 286 22.50 -41.39 24.21
C MET A 286 23.83 -41.23 23.48
N SER A 287 24.85 -41.84 24.09
CA SER A 287 26.18 -42.10 23.56
C SER A 287 26.13 -42.81 22.19
N GLY A 288 27.02 -42.41 21.26
CA GLY A 288 27.46 -43.31 20.18
C GLY A 288 27.56 -42.75 18.75
N ARG A 289 28.72 -42.17 18.43
CA ARG A 289 29.57 -42.54 17.25
C ARG A 289 29.01 -42.33 15.82
N GLY A 290 29.58 -41.38 15.08
CA GLY A 290 29.54 -41.39 13.60
C GLY A 290 29.94 -40.08 12.90
N LYS A 291 30.97 -40.15 12.04
CA LYS A 291 31.71 -39.04 11.40
C LYS A 291 30.99 -38.36 10.22
N GLY A 292 31.25 -37.05 10.08
CA GLY A 292 31.72 -36.44 8.82
C GLY A 292 30.69 -35.92 7.81
N GLY A 293 30.69 -34.61 7.56
CA GLY A 293 30.04 -34.05 6.36
C GLY A 293 29.88 -32.53 6.36
N LYS A 294 30.77 -31.84 5.63
CA LYS A 294 30.84 -30.38 5.41
C LYS A 294 29.53 -29.79 4.86
N GLY A 295 29.09 -28.67 5.41
CA GLY A 295 28.02 -27.85 4.83
C GLY A 295 27.80 -26.52 5.54
N LEU A 296 28.79 -25.63 5.50
CA LEU A 296 28.69 -24.25 6.03
C LEU A 296 27.78 -23.39 5.14
N GLY A 297 26.47 -23.64 5.22
CA GLY A 297 25.46 -22.74 4.67
C GLY A 297 25.29 -21.54 5.59
N LYS A 298 25.54 -20.33 5.07
CA LYS A 298 25.22 -19.04 5.71
C LYS A 298 23.69 -18.90 5.86
N GLY A 299 23.14 -19.63 6.82
CA GLY A 299 21.71 -19.67 7.14
C GLY A 299 21.27 -18.36 7.77
N GLY A 300 20.31 -17.72 7.12
CA GLY A 300 19.80 -16.39 7.46
C GLY A 300 19.43 -16.23 8.94
N ALA A 301 19.61 -14.99 9.41
CA ALA A 301 19.36 -14.54 10.77
C ALA A 301 18.11 -15.22 11.37
N LYS A 302 18.34 -16.20 12.24
CA LYS A 302 17.31 -16.96 12.95
C LYS A 302 16.46 -15.96 13.75
N ARG A 303 15.25 -15.73 13.27
CA ARG A 303 14.19 -15.00 13.99
C ARG A 303 13.94 -15.80 15.26
N HIS A 304 14.38 -15.27 16.40
CA HIS A 304 14.18 -15.89 17.70
C HIS A 304 12.68 -16.07 17.93
N ARG A 305 12.22 -17.32 17.93
CA ARG A 305 10.87 -17.68 18.35
C ARG A 305 10.78 -17.44 19.85
N LYS A 306 9.70 -16.78 20.29
CA LYS A 306 9.41 -16.54 21.71
C LYS A 306 9.15 -17.89 22.38
N VAL A 307 10.18 -18.47 22.98
CA VAL A 307 10.02 -19.58 23.91
C VAL A 307 9.31 -19.01 25.13
N LEU A 308 8.22 -19.65 25.52
CA LEU A 308 7.42 -19.34 26.70
C LEU A 308 8.22 -19.84 27.92
N ARG A 309 9.34 -19.18 28.21
CA ARG A 309 10.11 -19.36 29.44
C ARG A 309 9.46 -18.52 30.53
N ASP A 310 9.64 -18.91 31.79
CA ASP A 310 9.18 -18.16 32.96
C ASP A 310 9.56 -16.69 32.80
N ASN A 311 8.57 -15.89 32.38
CA ASN A 311 8.79 -14.51 31.94
C ASN A 311 9.26 -13.61 33.10
N ILE A 312 9.29 -14.13 34.32
CA ILE A 312 9.80 -13.44 35.49
C ILE A 312 11.24 -12.96 35.28
N GLN A 313 12.09 -13.75 34.61
CA GLN A 313 13.45 -13.34 34.24
C GLN A 313 13.48 -12.35 33.05
N GLY A 314 12.36 -12.17 32.35
CA GLY A 314 12.19 -11.15 31.31
C GLY A 314 12.33 -9.73 31.86
N ILE A 315 12.02 -9.51 33.14
CA ILE A 315 12.39 -8.29 33.85
C ILE A 315 13.86 -8.40 34.26
N THR A 316 14.73 -8.03 33.32
CA THR A 316 16.18 -8.11 33.47
C THR A 316 16.70 -7.19 34.58
N LYS A 317 17.78 -7.59 35.28
CA LYS A 317 18.42 -6.79 36.34
C LYS A 317 18.75 -5.34 35.90
N PRO A 318 19.22 -5.08 34.66
CA PRO A 318 19.43 -3.72 34.17
C PRO A 318 18.14 -2.89 34.09
N ALA A 319 16.98 -3.50 33.79
CA ALA A 319 15.71 -2.79 33.74
C ALA A 319 15.27 -2.30 35.12
N ILE A 320 15.34 -3.18 36.13
CA ILE A 320 15.05 -2.83 37.53
C ILE A 320 16.00 -1.73 38.00
N ARG A 321 17.31 -1.89 37.72
CA ARG A 321 18.31 -0.87 38.08
C ARG A 321 17.99 0.49 37.48
N ARG A 322 17.62 0.56 36.18
CA ARG A 322 17.26 1.82 35.52
C ARG A 322 16.04 2.49 36.16
N LEU A 323 15.02 1.70 36.53
CA LEU A 323 13.84 2.21 37.22
C LEU A 323 14.17 2.69 38.64
N ALA A 324 14.92 1.90 39.41
CA ALA A 324 15.35 2.29 40.75
C ALA A 324 16.19 3.58 40.74
N ARG A 325 17.10 3.74 39.77
CA ARG A 325 17.85 5.01 39.60
C ARG A 325 16.93 6.18 39.21
N ARG A 326 15.93 5.95 38.35
CA ARG A 326 14.94 6.97 38.00
C ARG A 326 14.06 7.39 39.18
N GLY A 327 13.79 6.46 40.10
CA GLY A 327 13.11 6.73 41.37
C GLY A 327 14.02 7.28 42.48
N GLY A 328 15.29 7.61 42.19
CA GLY A 328 16.19 8.24 43.17
C GLY A 328 16.97 7.27 44.08
N VAL A 329 16.87 5.95 43.87
CA VAL A 329 17.58 4.96 44.71
C VAL A 329 19.09 5.00 44.41
N LYS A 330 19.93 5.39 45.39
CA LYS A 330 21.40 5.55 45.26
C LYS A 330 22.22 4.29 45.54
N ARG A 331 21.79 3.42 46.46
CA ARG A 331 22.39 2.08 46.68
C ARG A 331 21.32 1.01 46.56
N ILE A 332 21.66 -0.13 45.96
CA ILE A 332 20.73 -1.21 45.63
C ILE A 332 21.35 -2.51 46.13
N SER A 333 20.68 -3.21 47.05
CA SER A 333 21.08 -4.53 47.56
C SER A 333 20.82 -5.63 46.52
N GLY A 334 21.56 -6.73 46.56
CA GLY A 334 21.39 -7.86 45.63
C GLY A 334 20.04 -8.58 45.75
N LEU A 335 19.46 -8.63 46.96
CA LEU A 335 18.20 -9.33 47.23
C LEU A 335 16.97 -8.63 46.62
N ILE A 336 17.07 -7.31 46.36
CA ILE A 336 15.94 -6.53 45.85
C ILE A 336 15.49 -6.98 44.44
N TYR A 337 16.38 -7.63 43.66
CA TYR A 337 16.04 -8.04 42.30
C TYR A 337 14.99 -9.14 42.28
N GLU A 338 15.11 -10.11 43.18
CA GLU A 338 14.12 -11.19 43.27
C GLU A 338 12.86 -10.69 43.99
N GLU A 339 13.02 -9.88 45.04
CA GLU A 339 11.89 -9.27 45.76
C GLU A 339 11.01 -8.41 44.85
N THR A 340 11.61 -7.53 44.04
CA THR A 340 10.88 -6.67 43.09
C THR A 340 10.10 -7.49 42.07
N ARG A 341 10.63 -8.65 41.66
CA ARG A 341 9.94 -9.55 40.74
C ARG A 341 8.79 -10.28 41.41
N GLY A 342 8.95 -10.69 42.68
CA GLY A 342 7.89 -11.26 43.50
C GLY A 342 6.72 -10.29 43.65
N VAL A 343 6.99 -9.05 44.05
CA VAL A 343 5.99 -7.98 44.18
C VAL A 343 5.26 -7.74 42.85
N LEU A 344 5.99 -7.67 41.73
CA LEU A 344 5.38 -7.50 40.41
C LEU A 344 4.48 -8.68 40.02
N LYS A 345 4.87 -9.91 40.40
CA LYS A 345 4.06 -11.10 40.15
C LYS A 345 2.75 -11.05 40.94
N VAL A 346 2.82 -10.79 42.24
CA VAL A 346 1.63 -10.67 43.12
C VAL A 346 0.70 -9.57 42.63
N PHE A 347 1.25 -8.41 42.25
CA PHE A 347 0.47 -7.31 41.70
C PHE A 347 -0.26 -7.71 40.41
N LEU A 348 0.43 -8.35 39.47
CA LEU A 348 -0.18 -8.83 38.22
C LEU A 348 -1.23 -9.91 38.47
N GLU A 349 -0.99 -10.82 39.41
CA GLU A 349 -1.97 -11.84 39.82
C GLU A 349 -3.24 -11.21 40.40
N ASN A 350 -3.12 -10.13 41.18
CA ASN A 350 -4.27 -9.40 41.72
C ASN A 350 -5.05 -8.69 40.60
N VAL A 351 -4.36 -7.95 39.72
CA VAL A 351 -5.01 -7.24 38.60
C VAL A 351 -5.74 -8.21 37.65
N ILE A 352 -5.14 -9.36 37.38
CA ILE A 352 -5.77 -10.37 36.53
C ILE A 352 -6.99 -10.98 37.23
N ARG A 353 -6.92 -11.27 38.53
CA ARG A 353 -8.08 -11.75 39.30
C ARG A 353 -9.24 -10.75 39.24
N ASP A 354 -8.98 -9.47 39.52
CA ASP A 354 -10.01 -8.43 39.48
C ASP A 354 -10.63 -8.30 38.08
N ALA A 355 -9.81 -8.37 37.02
CA ALA A 355 -10.28 -8.33 35.64
C ALA A 355 -11.15 -9.54 35.27
N VAL A 356 -10.79 -10.74 35.73
CA VAL A 356 -11.57 -11.98 35.51
C VAL A 356 -12.89 -11.90 36.25
N THR A 357 -12.88 -11.52 37.53
CA THR A 357 -14.10 -11.32 38.33
C THR A 357 -15.04 -10.32 37.68
N TYR A 358 -14.52 -9.19 37.17
CA TYR A 358 -15.34 -8.20 36.47
C TYR A 358 -15.93 -8.75 35.16
N CYS A 359 -15.16 -9.56 34.43
CA CYS A 359 -15.64 -10.18 33.19
C CYS A 359 -16.74 -11.21 33.47
N GLU A 360 -16.59 -12.01 34.52
CA GLU A 360 -17.59 -13.00 34.96
C GLU A 360 -18.88 -12.32 35.43
N LEU A 361 -18.79 -11.25 36.23
CA LEU A 361 -19.95 -10.45 36.64
C LEU A 361 -20.75 -9.93 35.43
N ARG A 362 -20.05 -9.48 34.37
CA ARG A 362 -20.70 -9.00 33.14
C ARG A 362 -21.42 -10.12 32.38
N ILE A 363 -20.89 -11.33 32.40
CA ILE A 363 -21.49 -12.50 31.73
C ILE A 363 -22.73 -12.95 32.51
N VAL A 364 -22.67 -13.05 33.83
CA VAL A 364 -23.79 -13.44 34.69
C VAL A 364 -24.97 -12.47 34.52
N ASN A 365 -24.72 -11.15 34.51
CA ASN A 365 -25.77 -10.17 34.24
C ASN A 365 -26.42 -10.32 32.86
N THR A 366 -25.64 -10.73 31.84
CA THR A 366 -26.19 -10.98 30.51
C THR A 366 -27.05 -12.25 30.48
N GLN A 367 -26.68 -13.29 31.24
CA GLN A 367 -27.48 -14.52 31.34
C GLN A 367 -28.75 -14.31 32.16
N ASN A 368 -28.68 -13.60 33.29
CA ASN A 368 -29.86 -13.26 34.10
C ASN A 368 -30.84 -12.36 33.33
N GLY A 369 -30.34 -11.39 32.55
CA GLY A 369 -31.18 -10.57 31.67
C GLY A 369 -31.80 -11.35 30.50
N ARG A 370 -31.21 -12.48 30.08
CA ARG A 370 -31.83 -13.40 29.11
C ARG A 370 -32.84 -14.34 29.75
N LEU A 371 -32.56 -14.84 30.96
CA LEU A 371 -33.51 -15.64 31.71
C LEU A 371 -34.75 -14.83 32.05
N SER A 372 -34.60 -13.61 32.58
CA SER A 372 -35.73 -12.71 32.86
C SER A 372 -36.61 -12.49 31.62
N ARG A 373 -36.01 -12.29 30.43
CA ARG A 373 -36.79 -12.18 29.17
C ARG A 373 -37.44 -13.47 28.72
N ARG A 374 -36.87 -14.63 29.04
CA ARG A 374 -37.44 -15.93 28.70
C ARG A 374 -38.66 -16.26 29.56
N TRP A 375 -38.65 -15.86 30.83
CA TRP A 375 -39.81 -16.01 31.71
C TRP A 375 -40.94 -15.04 31.34
N THR A 376 -40.64 -13.79 30.97
CA THR A 376 -41.70 -12.85 30.54
C THR A 376 -42.35 -13.24 29.21
N SER A 377 -41.64 -13.95 28.33
CA SER A 377 -42.21 -14.41 27.05
C SER A 377 -43.01 -15.71 27.17
N SER A 378 -43.03 -16.37 28.33
CA SER A 378 -43.84 -17.57 28.57
C SER A 378 -45.10 -17.29 29.38
N MET A 379 -45.34 -16.03 29.74
CA MET A 379 -46.55 -15.55 30.44
C MET A 379 -47.48 -14.74 29.53
N LEU A 380 -47.19 -14.69 28.23
CA LEU A 380 -48.09 -14.28 27.14
C LEU A 380 -48.31 -15.49 26.25
#